data_AF-A0A7L3KUT0-F1
#
_entry.id   AF-A0A7L3KUT0-F1
#
_cell.length_a   1.000
_cell.length_b   1.000
_cell.length_c   1.000
_cell.angle_alpha   90.00
_cell.angle_beta   90.00
_cell.angle_gamma   90.00
#
_symmetry.space_group_name_H-M   'P 1'
#
loop_
_entity.id
_entity.type
_entity.pdbx_description
1 polymer ?
#
loop_
_entity_poly.entity_id
_entity_poly.type
_entity_poly.pdbx_seq_one_letter_code
_entity_poly.pdbx_strand_id
1 'polypeptide(L)'
;VSAAGKVAVSQIIDYVRHTTSCGSEDSGLEELCNLLDPEHRDISMDLDTYHTIMAEWIEGRRRKWDDGATEESSASMEDLEFQVPKNISEAKKVRMDVTAGSLEAFGGDVSKGDMETSDLITCLADLQYNNQRLQEENSKLKVTLEAVDETNTKLLADNDRLHQQLKSIQHSVLRAKSLEEELEEARNSLSLSEEKREQILWQNKQLEKENQSLNIKVTSLQEELIRSSMDTDGLQKKILELSKNAAQLQIQAHIYESTVVNKEASLIQKEQDIKELKLTIVECSSIIEALRAEKNKLLESIQHLQQELISNGLSFQLLCKFNTPEGMNSLHCELELAQTSELVRTSLDEALDREVLLLLQGPEYAGEKFNSILQNLVSGKAHTE
;
A
#
# COMPACT_ATOMS: atom_id res chain seq x y z
N VAL A 1 -1.64 -14.26 -2.37
CA VAL A 1 -2.12 -15.16 -1.29
C VAL A 1 -3.22 -14.42 -0.57
N SER A 2 -4.46 -14.87 -0.76
CA SER A 2 -5.66 -14.17 -0.32
C SER A 2 -5.71 -14.08 1.20
N ALA A 3 -6.04 -12.89 1.70
CA ALA A 3 -6.29 -12.60 3.09
C ALA A 3 -7.62 -13.25 3.53
N ALA A 4 -7.55 -14.49 4.00
CA ALA A 4 -8.56 -15.11 4.84
C ALA A 4 -7.88 -16.28 5.55
N GLY A 5 -7.72 -16.21 6.87
CA GLY A 5 -7.09 -17.26 7.68
C GLY A 5 -7.97 -18.50 7.84
N LYS A 6 -8.58 -18.99 6.75
CA LYS A 6 -9.43 -20.18 6.72
C LYS A 6 -9.20 -20.98 5.43
N VAL A 7 -8.98 -22.29 5.56
CA VAL A 7 -8.69 -23.21 4.44
C VAL A 7 -9.72 -24.36 4.47
N ALA A 8 -10.20 -24.78 3.30
CA ALA A 8 -11.16 -25.89 3.19
C ALA A 8 -10.51 -27.23 3.56
N VAL A 9 -11.25 -28.13 4.20
CA VAL A 9 -10.75 -29.44 4.66
C VAL A 9 -10.29 -30.29 3.47
N SER A 10 -10.97 -30.23 2.32
CA SER A 10 -10.56 -30.89 1.08
C SER A 10 -9.13 -30.52 0.66
N GLN A 11 -8.78 -29.23 0.70
CA GLN A 11 -7.45 -28.73 0.33
C GLN A 11 -6.37 -29.15 1.34
N ILE A 12 -6.72 -29.22 2.62
CA ILE A 12 -5.82 -29.68 3.68
C ILE A 12 -5.51 -31.17 3.49
N ILE A 13 -6.53 -32.00 3.28
CA ILE A 13 -6.39 -33.44 3.05
C ILE A 13 -5.59 -33.73 1.79
N ASP A 14 -5.84 -33.01 0.69
CA ASP A 14 -5.06 -33.16 -0.54
C ASP A 14 -3.60 -32.76 -0.33
N TYR A 15 -3.34 -31.68 0.39
CA TYR A 15 -1.97 -31.26 0.72
C TYR A 15 -1.24 -32.31 1.58
N VAL A 16 -1.91 -32.85 2.60
CA VAL A 16 -1.34 -33.93 3.43
C VAL A 16 -1.07 -35.17 2.58
N ARG A 17 -2.03 -35.60 1.77
CA ARG A 17 -1.87 -36.74 0.84
C ARG A 17 -0.63 -36.60 -0.06
N HIS A 18 -0.40 -35.40 -0.59
CA HIS A 18 0.74 -35.12 -1.46
C HIS A 18 2.07 -35.02 -0.72
N THR A 19 2.07 -34.60 0.55
CA THR A 19 3.30 -34.39 1.33
C THR A 19 3.74 -35.63 2.10
N THR A 20 2.82 -36.49 2.53
CA THR A 20 3.15 -37.68 3.34
C THR A 20 3.23 -38.98 2.55
N SER A 21 3.06 -38.94 1.20
CA SER A 21 3.05 -40.13 0.33
C SER A 21 2.10 -41.24 0.81
N CYS A 22 1.02 -40.87 1.50
CA CYS A 22 -0.02 -41.78 1.94
C CYS A 22 -0.86 -42.22 0.72
N GLY A 23 -0.82 -43.50 0.37
CA GLY A 23 -1.53 -44.07 -0.77
C GLY A 23 -3.06 -43.97 -0.66
N SER A 24 -3.78 -44.24 -1.76
CA SER A 24 -5.25 -44.17 -1.80
C SER A 24 -5.96 -45.18 -0.90
N GLU A 25 -5.24 -46.14 -0.31
CA GLU A 25 -5.75 -47.16 0.63
C GLU A 25 -5.37 -46.87 2.09
N ASP A 26 -4.78 -45.71 2.40
CA ASP A 26 -4.39 -45.37 3.77
C ASP A 26 -5.61 -44.99 4.63
N SER A 27 -6.05 -45.93 5.47
CA SER A 27 -7.12 -45.74 6.46
C SER A 27 -6.86 -44.55 7.41
N GLY A 28 -5.60 -44.16 7.60
CA GLY A 28 -5.24 -43.04 8.49
C GLY A 28 -5.66 -41.67 7.95
N LEU A 29 -5.71 -41.50 6.62
CA LEU A 29 -6.10 -40.22 6.00
C LEU A 29 -7.62 -40.03 6.03
N GLU A 30 -8.38 -41.12 5.95
CA GLU A 30 -9.84 -41.14 6.13
C GLU A 30 -10.21 -40.84 7.59
N GLU A 31 -9.48 -41.39 8.57
CA GLU A 31 -9.62 -41.04 9.98
C GLU A 31 -9.37 -39.54 10.23
N LEU A 32 -8.36 -38.95 9.58
CA LEU A 32 -8.09 -37.51 9.65
C LEU A 32 -9.20 -36.68 9.00
N CYS A 33 -9.74 -37.10 7.86
CA CYS A 33 -10.86 -36.43 7.19
C CYS A 33 -12.10 -36.38 8.10
N ASN A 34 -12.45 -37.51 8.74
CA ASN A 34 -13.56 -37.59 9.68
C ASN A 34 -13.37 -36.74 10.94
N LEU A 35 -12.12 -36.55 11.39
CA LEU A 35 -11.80 -35.71 12.55
C LEU A 35 -11.89 -34.21 12.21
N LEU A 36 -11.58 -33.85 10.97
CA LEU A 36 -11.63 -32.47 10.47
C LEU A 36 -13.02 -32.03 10.01
N ASP A 37 -13.81 -32.94 9.45
CA ASP A 37 -15.15 -32.66 8.94
C ASP A 37 -16.10 -33.87 9.10
N PRO A 38 -16.67 -34.05 10.30
CA PRO A 38 -17.56 -35.18 10.61
C PRO A 38 -18.85 -35.22 9.78
N GLU A 39 -19.25 -34.08 9.19
CA GLU A 39 -20.45 -33.97 8.35
C GLU A 39 -20.13 -33.96 6.84
N HIS A 40 -18.85 -34.07 6.44
CA HIS A 40 -18.36 -33.99 5.07
C HIS A 40 -18.94 -32.82 4.26
N ARG A 41 -19.05 -31.63 4.88
CA ARG A 41 -19.56 -30.39 4.25
C ARG A 41 -18.49 -29.47 3.68
N ASP A 42 -17.23 -29.89 3.72
CA ASP A 42 -16.03 -29.14 3.35
C ASP A 42 -15.92 -27.78 4.06
N ILE A 43 -15.93 -27.85 5.39
CA ILE A 43 -15.94 -26.66 6.25
C ILE A 43 -14.60 -25.92 6.13
N SER A 44 -14.63 -24.60 5.99
CA SER A 44 -13.42 -23.77 6.03
C SER A 44 -12.93 -23.62 7.47
N MET A 45 -11.71 -24.05 7.76
CA MET A 45 -11.16 -24.12 9.11
C MET A 45 -9.99 -23.16 9.29
N ASP A 46 -9.88 -22.56 10.48
CA ASP A 46 -8.76 -21.68 10.83
C ASP A 46 -7.51 -22.47 11.28
N LEU A 47 -6.39 -21.74 11.36
CA LEU A 47 -5.08 -22.33 11.63
C LEU A 47 -4.99 -22.94 13.04
N ASP A 48 -5.61 -22.33 14.05
CA ASP A 48 -5.56 -22.80 15.43
C ASP A 48 -6.37 -24.09 15.62
N THR A 49 -7.54 -24.18 14.97
CA THR A 49 -8.36 -25.40 14.96
C THR A 49 -7.65 -26.53 14.20
N TYR A 50 -7.00 -26.21 13.07
CA TYR A 50 -6.17 -27.17 12.34
C TYR A 50 -5.04 -27.73 13.21
N HIS A 51 -4.28 -26.87 13.90
CA HIS A 51 -3.19 -27.32 14.76
C HIS A 51 -3.68 -28.19 15.92
N THR A 52 -4.82 -27.84 16.52
CA THR A 52 -5.41 -28.60 17.62
C THR A 52 -5.79 -30.01 17.16
N ILE A 53 -6.51 -30.12 16.04
CA ILE A 53 -6.97 -31.41 15.50
C ILE A 53 -5.79 -32.25 14.99
N MET A 54 -4.83 -31.65 14.30
CA MET A 54 -3.63 -32.36 13.84
C MET A 54 -2.78 -32.87 15.00
N ALA A 55 -2.65 -32.11 16.09
CA ALA A 55 -1.95 -32.57 17.29
C ALA A 55 -2.65 -33.78 17.92
N GLU A 56 -3.99 -33.75 18.01
CA GLU A 56 -4.78 -34.88 18.51
C GLU A 56 -4.65 -36.13 17.62
N TRP A 57 -4.67 -35.96 16.29
CA TRP A 57 -4.51 -37.07 15.35
C TRP A 57 -3.11 -37.68 15.41
N ILE A 58 -2.05 -36.87 15.47
CA ILE A 58 -0.66 -37.34 15.61
C ILE A 58 -0.49 -38.10 16.93
N GLU A 59 -1.08 -37.59 18.01
CA GLU A 59 -1.05 -38.25 19.32
C GLU A 59 -1.85 -39.56 19.32
N GLY A 60 -3.01 -39.58 18.66
CA GLY A 60 -3.79 -40.80 18.43
C GLY A 60 -3.01 -41.87 17.66
N ARG A 61 -2.29 -41.48 16.61
CA ARG A 61 -1.38 -42.35 15.85
C ARG A 61 -0.22 -42.86 16.68
N ARG A 62 0.40 -41.99 17.50
CA ARG A 62 1.47 -42.38 18.43
C ARG A 62 0.99 -43.43 19.43
N ARG A 63 -0.21 -43.23 20.02
CA ARG A 63 -0.81 -44.20 20.95
C ARG A 63 -1.15 -45.53 20.28
N LYS A 64 -1.69 -45.51 19.05
CA LYS A 64 -1.99 -46.74 18.28
C LYS A 64 -0.73 -47.54 17.92
N TRP A 65 0.41 -46.86 17.71
CA TRP A 65 1.71 -47.51 17.50
C TRP A 65 2.26 -48.14 18.80
N ASP A 66 2.05 -47.48 19.93
CA ASP A 66 2.50 -47.96 21.25
C ASP A 66 1.68 -49.16 21.75
N ASP A 67 0.36 -49.17 21.48
CA ASP A 67 -0.55 -50.27 21.84
C ASP A 67 -0.35 -51.51 20.92
N GLY A 68 0.08 -51.29 19.67
CA GLY A 68 0.42 -52.36 18.72
C GLY A 68 1.77 -53.04 18.97
N ALA A 69 2.66 -52.42 19.76
CA ALA A 69 3.98 -52.98 20.08
C ALA A 69 3.95 -54.08 21.15
N THR A 70 2.80 -54.32 21.79
CA THR A 70 2.68 -55.28 22.90
C THR A 70 2.19 -56.67 22.47
N GLU A 71 1.62 -56.84 21.25
CA GLU A 71 1.02 -58.13 20.85
C GLU A 71 1.70 -58.89 19.70
N GLU A 72 2.59 -58.30 18.88
CA GLU A 72 3.24 -59.07 17.79
C GLU A 72 4.67 -58.63 17.50
N SER A 73 5.65 -59.20 18.22
CA SER A 73 6.96 -59.60 17.67
C SER A 73 7.87 -60.18 18.75
N SER A 74 7.54 -61.38 19.21
CA SER A 74 8.52 -62.29 19.79
C SER A 74 9.36 -62.92 18.67
N ALA A 75 10.26 -62.16 18.04
CA ALA A 75 11.34 -62.74 17.26
C ALA A 75 12.43 -61.70 17.00
N SER A 76 13.66 -62.10 17.35
CA SER A 76 14.89 -61.68 16.67
C SER A 76 15.42 -60.28 17.01
N MET A 77 16.34 -60.23 17.97
CA MET A 77 17.79 -60.11 17.69
C MET A 77 18.50 -59.30 18.77
N GLU A 78 18.68 -59.88 19.96
CA GLU A 78 19.61 -59.39 20.98
C GLU A 78 20.15 -60.60 21.74
N ASP A 79 21.08 -61.32 21.11
CA ASP A 79 22.03 -62.17 21.83
C ASP A 79 23.27 -62.39 20.94
N LEU A 80 24.30 -61.58 21.13
CA LEU A 80 25.65 -61.82 20.63
C LEU A 80 26.64 -60.99 21.44
N GLU A 81 26.64 -61.21 22.75
CA GLU A 81 27.74 -60.83 23.62
C GLU A 81 28.25 -62.08 24.34
N PHE A 82 29.57 -62.23 24.41
CA PHE A 82 30.34 -63.33 25.00
C PHE A 82 30.52 -64.64 24.19
N GLN A 83 31.52 -64.63 23.30
CA GLN A 83 32.44 -65.77 23.20
C GLN A 83 33.86 -65.32 23.55
N VAL A 84 34.22 -65.52 24.82
CA VAL A 84 35.61 -65.61 25.27
C VAL A 84 36.11 -66.99 24.87
N PRO A 85 37.19 -67.14 24.07
CA PRO A 85 37.85 -68.43 23.93
C PRO A 85 38.57 -68.75 25.23
N LYS A 86 37.86 -69.45 26.12
CA LYS A 86 38.39 -70.05 27.33
C LYS A 86 39.19 -71.29 26.94
N ASN A 87 40.37 -71.09 26.35
CA ASN A 87 41.29 -72.19 26.06
C ASN A 87 42.34 -72.31 27.16
N ILE A 88 41.97 -73.16 28.12
CA ILE A 88 42.77 -74.27 28.61
C ILE A 88 44.16 -73.87 29.11
N SER A 89 44.18 -73.53 30.40
CA SER A 89 45.28 -73.89 31.30
C SER A 89 45.42 -75.43 31.28
N GLU A 90 46.21 -75.94 30.34
CA GLU A 90 46.87 -77.23 30.49
C GLU A 90 48.30 -76.95 30.92
N ALA A 91 48.44 -76.70 32.22
CA ALA A 91 49.62 -77.13 32.92
C ALA A 91 49.85 -78.60 32.57
N LYS A 92 50.81 -78.86 31.66
CA LYS A 92 51.43 -80.17 31.51
C LYS A 92 52.28 -80.43 32.76
N LYS A 93 51.57 -80.59 33.88
CA LYS A 93 52.04 -81.19 35.11
C LYS A 93 52.24 -82.65 34.71
N VAL A 94 53.45 -82.97 34.24
CA VAL A 94 53.91 -84.35 34.20
C VAL A 94 53.93 -84.81 35.65
N ARG A 95 52.80 -85.36 36.08
CA ARG A 95 52.67 -86.19 37.25
C ARG A 95 53.44 -87.46 36.91
N MET A 96 54.71 -87.51 37.27
CA MET A 96 55.39 -88.79 37.40
C MET A 96 54.76 -89.47 38.62
N ASP A 97 53.74 -90.30 38.36
CA ASP A 97 53.32 -91.31 39.31
C ASP A 97 54.51 -92.27 39.51
N VAL A 98 55.12 -92.15 40.68
CA VAL A 98 56.05 -93.13 41.23
C VAL A 98 55.26 -94.43 41.40
N THR A 99 55.33 -95.32 40.42
CA THR A 99 54.93 -96.71 40.58
C THR A 99 56.13 -97.43 41.18
N ALA A 100 56.22 -97.43 42.51
CA ALA A 100 57.02 -98.39 43.24
C ALA A 100 56.35 -99.77 43.06
N GLY A 101 56.99 -100.66 42.29
CA GLY A 101 56.47 -101.99 42.02
C GLY A 101 57.57 -102.98 41.69
N SER A 102 57.72 -103.97 42.57
CA SER A 102 58.47 -105.23 42.40
C SER A 102 59.99 -105.18 42.36
N LEU A 103 60.53 -105.00 43.57
CA LEU A 103 61.49 -105.92 44.17
C LEU A 103 61.09 -107.39 43.89
N GLU A 104 61.88 -108.12 43.11
CA GLU A 104 62.50 -109.40 43.51
C GLU A 104 63.20 -110.13 42.34
N ALA A 105 64.30 -110.79 42.73
CA ALA A 105 64.91 -111.96 42.12
C ALA A 105 65.58 -111.79 40.74
N PHE A 106 66.89 -111.55 40.78
CA PHE A 106 67.82 -112.54 40.27
C PHE A 106 69.09 -112.55 41.14
N GLY A 107 69.11 -113.48 42.11
CA GLY A 107 70.36 -114.07 42.54
C GLY A 107 70.88 -114.93 41.40
N GLY A 108 72.12 -114.69 40.99
CA GLY A 108 72.67 -115.34 39.80
C GLY A 108 74.16 -115.04 39.65
N ASP A 109 74.92 -115.84 40.38
CA ASP A 109 76.34 -116.15 40.25
C ASP A 109 77.44 -115.11 40.49
N VAL A 110 78.28 -115.52 41.44
CA VAL A 110 79.63 -115.06 41.74
C VAL A 110 80.51 -115.28 40.50
N SER A 111 80.72 -114.24 39.69
CA SER A 111 81.88 -114.19 38.79
C SER A 111 83.09 -113.72 39.60
N LYS A 112 83.69 -114.67 40.31
CA LYS A 112 85.03 -114.55 40.89
C LYS A 112 86.03 -114.74 39.73
N GLY A 113 86.36 -113.64 39.07
CA GLY A 113 87.40 -113.58 38.05
C GLY A 113 87.74 -112.12 37.79
N ASP A 114 88.87 -111.67 38.35
CA ASP A 114 89.55 -110.37 38.17
C ASP A 114 88.72 -109.27 37.48
N MET A 115 87.84 -108.63 38.24
CA MET A 115 87.67 -107.19 38.10
C MET A 115 88.72 -106.58 39.03
N GLU A 116 89.88 -106.25 38.49
CA GLU A 116 90.96 -105.64 39.27
C GLU A 116 90.36 -104.41 39.98
N THR A 117 90.69 -104.16 41.25
CA THR A 117 90.21 -102.99 42.02
C THR A 117 90.34 -101.66 41.24
N SER A 118 91.23 -101.63 40.25
CA SER A 118 91.40 -100.59 39.24
C SER A 118 90.16 -100.28 38.39
N ASP A 119 89.40 -101.29 37.92
CA ASP A 119 88.23 -101.08 37.05
C ASP A 119 87.04 -100.49 37.82
N LEU A 120 86.85 -100.91 39.07
CA LEU A 120 85.84 -100.32 39.96
C LEU A 120 86.18 -98.86 40.33
N ILE A 121 87.46 -98.57 40.58
CA ILE A 121 87.93 -97.19 40.84
C ILE A 121 87.72 -96.31 39.59
N THR A 122 87.99 -96.84 38.40
CA THR A 122 87.76 -96.13 37.12
C THR A 122 86.27 -95.84 36.91
N CYS A 123 85.40 -96.84 37.13
CA CYS A 123 83.95 -96.65 37.04
C CYS A 123 83.41 -95.65 38.07
N LEU A 124 83.94 -95.67 39.31
CA LEU A 124 83.61 -94.68 40.33
C LEU A 124 84.05 -93.26 39.95
N ALA A 125 85.23 -93.10 39.37
CA ALA A 125 85.74 -91.81 38.90
C ALA A 125 84.89 -91.25 37.75
N ASP A 126 84.50 -92.08 36.79
CA ASP A 126 83.61 -91.70 35.70
C ASP A 126 82.21 -91.30 36.22
N LEU A 127 81.66 -92.04 37.18
CA LEU A 127 80.38 -91.69 37.80
C LEU A 127 80.47 -90.36 38.56
N GLN A 128 81.53 -90.12 39.32
CA GLN A 128 81.77 -88.85 40.01
C GLN A 128 81.89 -87.69 39.01
N TYR A 129 82.66 -87.87 37.93
CA TYR A 129 82.78 -86.89 36.86
C TYR A 129 81.44 -86.61 36.17
N ASN A 130 80.68 -87.67 35.83
CA ASN A 130 79.35 -87.54 35.23
C ASN A 130 78.36 -86.84 36.19
N ASN A 131 78.42 -87.12 37.50
CA ASN A 131 77.58 -86.45 38.50
C ASN A 131 77.92 -84.96 38.63
N GLN A 132 79.20 -84.62 38.69
CA GLN A 132 79.67 -83.23 38.70
C GLN A 132 79.23 -82.48 37.43
N ARG A 133 79.39 -83.10 36.25
CA ARG A 133 78.91 -82.54 34.97
C ARG A 133 77.40 -82.31 34.97
N LEU A 134 76.61 -83.27 35.46
CA LEU A 134 75.16 -83.13 35.60
C LEU A 134 74.77 -82.03 36.59
N GLN A 135 75.54 -81.82 37.65
CA GLN A 135 75.29 -80.75 38.62
C GLN A 135 75.59 -79.38 38.01
N GLU A 136 76.67 -79.25 37.24
CA GLU A 136 76.99 -78.05 36.48
C GLU A 136 75.91 -77.74 35.43
N GLU A 137 75.47 -78.74 34.66
CA GLU A 137 74.37 -78.61 33.71
C GLU A 137 73.06 -78.20 34.40
N ASN A 138 72.71 -78.80 35.55
CA ASN A 138 71.55 -78.40 36.33
C ASN A 138 71.65 -76.95 36.83
N SER A 139 72.83 -76.53 37.29
CA SER A 139 73.06 -75.15 37.73
C SER A 139 72.89 -74.16 36.57
N LYS A 140 73.37 -74.52 35.38
CA LYS A 140 73.25 -73.71 34.17
C LYS A 140 71.80 -73.64 33.71
N LEU A 141 71.08 -74.77 33.71
CA LEU A 141 69.65 -74.82 33.39
C LEU A 141 68.83 -73.95 34.35
N LYS A 142 69.15 -73.98 35.64
CA LYS A 142 68.49 -73.14 36.64
C LYS A 142 68.67 -71.64 36.36
N VAL A 143 69.89 -71.20 36.07
CA VAL A 143 70.15 -69.79 35.72
C VAL A 143 69.42 -69.40 34.42
N THR A 144 69.41 -70.28 33.41
CA THR A 144 68.66 -70.02 32.18
C THR A 144 67.16 -69.98 32.41
N LEU A 145 66.63 -70.82 33.30
CA LEU A 145 65.22 -70.84 33.67
C LEU A 145 64.83 -69.54 34.38
N GLU A 146 65.62 -69.11 35.37
CA GLU A 146 65.41 -67.84 36.08
C GLU A 146 65.45 -66.64 35.11
N ALA A 147 66.41 -66.62 34.18
CA ALA A 147 66.48 -65.58 33.15
C ALA A 147 65.23 -65.60 32.22
N VAL A 148 64.76 -66.78 31.84
CA VAL A 148 63.53 -66.94 31.04
C VAL A 148 62.31 -66.47 31.83
N ASP A 149 62.17 -66.82 33.10
CA ASP A 149 61.08 -66.39 33.98
C ASP A 149 61.06 -64.86 34.16
N GLU A 150 62.23 -64.23 34.35
CA GLU A 150 62.36 -62.77 34.37
C GLU A 150 61.95 -62.12 33.04
N THR A 151 62.30 -62.71 31.90
CA THR A 151 61.85 -62.19 30.59
C THR A 151 60.34 -62.36 30.39
N ASN A 152 59.78 -63.48 30.84
CA ASN A 152 58.35 -63.76 30.72
C ASN A 152 57.50 -62.81 31.58
N THR A 153 57.92 -62.53 32.82
CA THR A 153 57.24 -61.55 33.69
C THR A 153 57.28 -60.14 33.11
N LYS A 154 58.40 -59.72 32.49
CA LYS A 154 58.50 -58.45 31.76
C LYS A 154 57.55 -58.40 30.56
N LEU A 155 57.50 -59.48 29.76
CA LEU A 155 56.59 -59.56 28.61
C LEU A 155 55.12 -59.52 29.01
N LEU A 156 54.74 -60.16 30.12
CA LEU A 156 53.39 -60.08 30.67
C LEU A 156 53.03 -58.63 31.06
N ALA A 157 53.92 -57.92 31.76
CA ALA A 157 53.70 -56.52 32.12
C ALA A 157 53.61 -55.60 30.89
N ASP A 158 54.44 -55.83 29.87
CA ASP A 158 54.37 -55.09 28.60
C ASP A 158 53.05 -55.36 27.85
N ASN A 159 52.56 -56.61 27.88
CA ASN A 159 51.27 -56.99 27.29
C ASN A 159 50.10 -56.28 28.00
N ASP A 160 50.10 -56.28 29.34
CA ASP A 160 49.09 -55.55 30.13
C ASP A 160 49.12 -54.04 29.84
N ARG A 161 50.31 -53.44 29.70
CA ARG A 161 50.46 -52.03 29.32
C ARG A 161 49.90 -51.76 27.92
N LEU A 162 50.24 -52.60 26.94
CA LEU A 162 49.73 -52.47 25.57
C LEU A 162 48.20 -52.61 25.53
N HIS A 163 47.63 -53.51 26.31
CA HIS A 163 46.19 -53.69 26.41
C HIS A 163 45.50 -52.44 27.00
N GLN A 164 46.07 -51.84 28.05
CA GLN A 164 45.59 -50.58 28.61
C GLN A 164 45.69 -49.43 27.60
N GLN A 165 46.80 -49.35 26.86
CA GLN A 165 46.98 -48.36 25.79
C GLN A 165 45.94 -48.54 24.68
N LEU A 166 45.68 -49.79 24.24
CA LEU A 166 44.67 -50.09 23.24
C LEU A 166 43.27 -49.64 23.69
N LYS A 167 42.90 -49.92 24.95
CA LYS A 167 41.63 -49.45 25.53
C LYS A 167 41.53 -47.92 25.55
N SER A 168 42.59 -47.23 25.96
CA SER A 168 42.63 -45.76 25.96
C SER A 168 42.49 -45.20 24.54
N ILE A 169 43.18 -45.81 23.56
CA ILE A 169 43.07 -45.41 22.15
C ILE A 169 41.65 -45.64 21.65
N GLN A 170 41.05 -46.81 21.90
CA GLN A 170 39.67 -47.12 21.54
C GLN A 170 38.68 -46.08 22.10
N HIS A 171 38.80 -45.74 23.39
CA HIS A 171 37.97 -44.69 24.00
C HIS A 171 38.18 -43.32 23.34
N SER A 172 39.43 -42.94 23.03
CA SER A 172 39.72 -41.68 22.34
C SER A 172 39.14 -41.63 20.91
N VAL A 173 39.14 -42.76 20.20
CA VAL A 173 38.56 -42.89 18.86
C VAL A 173 37.05 -42.72 18.90
N LEU A 174 36.36 -43.34 19.86
CA LEU A 174 34.91 -43.17 20.03
C LEU A 174 34.56 -41.71 20.33
N ARG A 175 35.33 -41.06 21.21
CA ARG A 175 35.16 -39.63 21.48
C ARG A 175 35.39 -38.76 20.24
N ALA A 176 36.40 -39.07 19.43
CA ALA A 176 36.65 -38.34 18.19
C ALA A 176 35.49 -38.47 17.18
N LYS A 177 34.89 -39.66 17.05
CA LYS A 177 33.72 -39.89 16.19
C LYS A 177 32.50 -39.09 16.64
N SER A 178 32.20 -39.08 17.94
CA SER A 178 31.10 -38.27 18.49
C SER A 178 31.32 -36.77 18.24
N LEU A 179 32.54 -36.27 18.39
CA LEU A 179 32.85 -34.87 18.07
C LEU A 179 32.75 -34.57 16.57
N GLU A 180 33.06 -35.53 15.70
CA GLU A 180 32.89 -35.40 14.25
C GLU A 180 31.40 -35.28 13.87
N GLU A 181 30.54 -36.09 14.49
CA GLU A 181 29.08 -36.01 14.33
C GLU A 181 28.52 -34.66 14.81
N GLU A 182 28.93 -34.18 16.01
CA GLU A 182 28.54 -32.86 16.53
C GLU A 182 28.98 -31.72 15.61
N LEU A 183 30.17 -31.81 15.02
CA LEU A 183 30.70 -30.82 14.08
C LEU A 183 29.87 -30.79 12.79
N GLU A 184 29.49 -31.96 12.27
CA GLU A 184 28.67 -32.04 11.07
C GLU A 184 27.24 -31.52 11.32
N GLU A 185 26.65 -31.80 12.48
CA GLU A 185 25.36 -31.21 12.88
C GLU A 185 25.44 -29.68 12.99
N ALA A 186 26.53 -29.16 13.59
CA ALA A 186 26.76 -27.72 13.67
C ALA A 186 26.93 -27.06 12.29
N ARG A 187 27.62 -27.73 11.36
CA ARG A 187 27.75 -27.28 9.96
C ARG A 187 26.41 -27.23 9.25
N ASN A 188 25.60 -28.27 9.38
CA ASN A 188 24.26 -28.33 8.78
C ASN A 188 23.35 -27.22 9.35
N SER A 189 23.41 -27.00 10.66
CA SER A 189 22.68 -25.93 11.33
C SER A 189 23.12 -24.54 10.86
N LEU A 190 24.42 -24.31 10.71
CA LEU A 190 24.96 -23.07 10.17
C LEU A 190 24.49 -22.83 8.74
N SER A 191 24.58 -23.84 7.87
CA SER A 191 24.16 -23.74 6.47
C SER A 191 22.67 -23.39 6.34
N LEU A 192 21.79 -24.05 7.13
CA LEU A 192 20.37 -23.72 7.17
C LEU A 192 20.11 -22.28 7.66
N SER A 193 20.85 -21.83 8.66
CA SER A 193 20.73 -20.46 9.17
C SER A 193 21.21 -19.43 8.14
N GLU A 194 22.26 -19.74 7.37
CA GLU A 194 22.75 -18.89 6.29
C GLU A 194 21.74 -18.78 5.14
N GLU A 195 21.10 -19.89 4.74
CA GLU A 195 20.03 -19.88 3.73
C GLU A 195 18.84 -19.02 4.18
N LYS A 196 18.38 -19.19 5.43
CA LYS A 196 17.32 -18.34 6.01
C LYS A 196 17.70 -16.87 6.04
N ARG A 197 18.96 -16.55 6.39
CA ARG A 197 19.48 -15.17 6.36
C ARG A 197 19.40 -14.60 4.94
N GLU A 198 19.78 -15.37 3.92
CA GLU A 198 19.72 -14.93 2.53
C GLU A 198 18.28 -14.73 2.03
N GLN A 199 17.36 -15.62 2.42
CA GLN A 199 15.94 -15.47 2.13
C GLN A 199 15.37 -14.18 2.73
N ILE A 200 15.67 -13.89 4.00
CA ILE A 200 15.24 -12.65 4.67
C ILE A 200 15.85 -11.42 3.99
N LEU A 201 17.13 -11.47 3.59
CA LEU A 201 17.77 -10.38 2.87
C LEU A 201 17.10 -10.10 1.51
N TRP A 202 16.74 -11.16 0.77
CA TRP A 202 16.02 -11.01 -0.49
C TRP A 202 14.64 -10.38 -0.28
N GLN A 203 13.88 -10.86 0.72
CA GLN A 203 12.57 -10.30 1.07
C GLN A 203 12.68 -8.83 1.49
N ASN A 204 13.67 -8.49 2.30
CA ASN A 204 13.90 -7.11 2.75
C ASN A 204 14.21 -6.19 1.56
N LYS A 205 15.07 -6.62 0.64
CA LYS A 205 15.38 -5.89 -0.59
C LYS A 205 14.15 -5.68 -1.49
N GLN A 206 13.24 -6.65 -1.52
CA GLN A 206 11.98 -6.53 -2.26
C GLN A 206 11.04 -5.52 -1.60
N LEU A 207 10.85 -5.61 -0.28
CA LEU A 207 10.04 -4.65 0.49
C LEU A 207 10.61 -3.23 0.40
N GLU A 208 11.94 -3.06 0.36
CA GLU A 208 12.59 -1.77 0.18
C GLU A 208 12.22 -1.13 -1.17
N LYS A 209 12.20 -1.91 -2.26
CA LYS A 209 11.76 -1.43 -3.58
C LYS A 209 10.27 -1.04 -3.59
N GLU A 210 9.43 -1.85 -2.97
CA GLU A 210 7.99 -1.56 -2.86
C GLU A 210 7.75 -0.29 -2.04
N ASN A 211 8.48 -0.12 -0.94
CA ASN A 211 8.42 1.08 -0.12
C ASN A 211 8.88 2.34 -0.90
N GLN A 212 9.99 2.23 -1.65
CA GLN A 212 10.44 3.31 -2.55
C GLN A 212 9.36 3.66 -3.60
N SER A 213 8.73 2.65 -4.22
CA SER A 213 7.65 2.86 -5.20
C SER A 213 6.42 3.53 -4.58
N LEU A 214 6.00 3.08 -3.39
CA LEU A 214 4.89 3.68 -2.66
C LEU A 214 5.21 5.13 -2.28
N ASN A 215 6.44 5.41 -1.84
CA ASN A 215 6.86 6.76 -1.50
C ASN A 215 6.77 7.71 -2.71
N ILE A 216 7.22 7.26 -3.89
CA ILE A 216 7.08 8.03 -5.15
C ILE A 216 5.60 8.28 -5.49
N LYS A 217 4.72 7.30 -5.26
CA LYS A 217 3.28 7.48 -5.50
C LYS A 217 2.66 8.47 -4.51
N VAL A 218 3.06 8.43 -3.25
CA VAL A 218 2.61 9.38 -2.22
C VAL A 218 3.04 10.80 -2.59
N THR A 219 4.30 11.01 -2.99
CA THR A 219 4.77 12.34 -3.40
C THR A 219 4.03 12.85 -4.64
N SER A 220 3.81 11.98 -5.65
CA SER A 220 3.03 12.36 -6.84
C SER A 220 1.59 12.77 -6.52
N LEU A 221 0.92 12.07 -5.59
CA LEU A 221 -0.44 12.41 -5.16
C LEU A 221 -0.47 13.71 -4.34
N GLN A 222 0.55 13.96 -3.53
CA GLN A 222 0.69 15.22 -2.79
C GLN A 222 0.87 16.41 -3.76
N GLU A 223 1.66 16.26 -4.83
CA GLU A 223 1.82 17.28 -5.87
C GLU A 223 0.50 17.56 -6.61
N GLU A 224 -0.27 16.52 -6.93
CA GLU A 224 -1.59 16.67 -7.57
C GLU A 224 -2.59 17.36 -6.63
N LEU A 225 -2.59 17.01 -5.35
CA LEU A 225 -3.42 17.67 -4.33
C LEU A 225 -3.11 19.17 -4.24
N ILE A 226 -1.82 19.54 -4.21
CA ILE A 226 -1.40 20.95 -4.20
C ILE A 226 -1.88 21.67 -5.46
N ARG A 227 -1.70 21.06 -6.63
CA ARG A 227 -2.15 21.63 -7.91
C ARG A 227 -3.66 21.87 -7.93
N SER A 228 -4.45 20.86 -7.53
CA SER A 228 -5.90 20.96 -7.44
C SER A 228 -6.35 22.03 -6.44
N SER A 229 -5.62 22.21 -5.33
CA SER A 229 -5.89 23.28 -4.36
C SER A 229 -5.69 24.65 -5.00
N MET A 230 -4.60 24.85 -5.74
CA MET A 230 -4.33 26.12 -6.43
C MET A 230 -5.39 26.44 -7.48
N ASP A 231 -5.83 25.44 -8.25
CA ASP A 231 -6.91 25.61 -9.24
C ASP A 231 -8.23 25.98 -8.57
N THR A 232 -8.55 25.34 -7.44
CA THR A 232 -9.75 25.65 -6.64
C THR A 232 -9.71 27.07 -6.11
N ASP A 233 -8.57 27.52 -5.57
CA ASP A 233 -8.39 28.90 -5.10
C ASP A 233 -8.54 29.92 -6.24
N GLY A 234 -8.02 29.59 -7.43
CA GLY A 234 -8.19 30.39 -8.65
C GLY A 234 -9.66 30.53 -9.07
N LEU A 235 -10.40 29.42 -9.05
CA LEU A 235 -11.84 29.42 -9.34
C LEU A 235 -12.64 30.20 -8.29
N GLN A 236 -12.32 30.05 -7.00
CA GLN A 236 -12.96 30.83 -5.94
C GLN A 236 -12.76 32.34 -6.13
N LYS A 237 -11.54 32.78 -6.46
CA LYS A 237 -11.28 34.20 -6.78
C LYS A 237 -12.13 34.68 -7.96
N LYS A 238 -12.25 33.88 -9.02
CA LYS A 238 -13.07 34.22 -10.20
C LYS A 238 -14.57 34.26 -9.86
N ILE A 239 -15.05 33.36 -9.02
CA ILE A 239 -16.44 33.37 -8.53
C ILE A 239 -16.72 34.65 -7.74
N LEU A 240 -15.81 35.05 -6.84
CA LEU A 240 -15.96 36.29 -6.06
C LEU A 240 -15.98 37.53 -6.96
N GLU A 241 -15.11 37.60 -7.97
CA GLU A 241 -15.10 38.70 -8.93
C GLU A 241 -16.40 38.78 -9.74
N LEU A 242 -16.86 37.64 -10.28
CA LEU A 242 -18.13 37.57 -11.00
C LEU A 242 -19.32 37.94 -10.10
N SER A 243 -19.33 37.52 -8.84
CA SER A 243 -20.36 37.90 -7.87
C SER A 243 -20.38 39.41 -7.61
N LYS A 244 -19.21 40.04 -7.52
CA LYS A 244 -19.09 41.50 -7.36
C LYS A 244 -19.65 42.23 -8.60
N ASN A 245 -19.29 41.78 -9.80
CA ASN A 245 -19.78 42.36 -11.05
C ASN A 245 -21.30 42.19 -11.19
N ALA A 246 -21.83 41.02 -10.84
CA ALA A 246 -23.27 40.76 -10.84
C ALA A 246 -24.03 41.72 -9.89
N ALA A 247 -23.52 41.94 -8.68
CA ALA A 247 -24.11 42.88 -7.73
C ALA A 247 -24.08 44.33 -8.26
N GLN A 248 -22.99 44.74 -8.90
CA GLN A 248 -22.89 46.07 -9.53
C GLN A 248 -23.91 46.25 -10.67
N LEU A 249 -24.03 45.26 -11.55
CA LEU A 249 -25.01 45.27 -12.63
C LEU A 249 -26.45 45.28 -12.10
N GLN A 250 -26.72 44.58 -11.00
CA GLN A 250 -28.04 44.60 -10.35
C GLN A 250 -28.38 45.99 -9.81
N ILE A 251 -27.42 46.68 -9.18
CA ILE A 251 -27.59 48.08 -8.74
C ILE A 251 -27.86 48.99 -9.94
N GLN A 252 -27.10 48.84 -11.02
CA GLN A 252 -27.27 49.65 -12.22
C GLN A 252 -28.64 49.42 -12.88
N ALA A 253 -29.12 48.17 -12.94
CA ALA A 253 -30.45 47.85 -13.43
C ALA A 253 -31.55 48.53 -12.61
N HIS A 254 -31.45 48.51 -11.27
CA HIS A 254 -32.42 49.18 -10.40
C HIS A 254 -32.42 50.72 -10.61
N ILE A 255 -31.27 51.34 -10.85
CA ILE A 255 -31.18 52.78 -11.15
C ILE A 255 -31.90 53.10 -12.47
N TYR A 256 -31.68 52.30 -13.51
CA TYR A 256 -32.35 52.50 -14.79
C TYR A 256 -33.86 52.25 -14.69
N GLU A 257 -34.29 51.22 -13.98
CA GLU A 257 -35.71 50.93 -13.73
C GLU A 257 -36.39 52.12 -13.03
N SER A 258 -35.79 52.65 -11.96
CA SER A 258 -36.28 53.85 -11.27
C SER A 258 -36.35 55.07 -12.21
N THR A 259 -35.35 55.24 -13.07
CA THR A 259 -35.33 56.35 -14.06
C THR A 259 -36.44 56.21 -15.08
N VAL A 260 -36.68 54.99 -15.60
CA VAL A 260 -37.76 54.71 -16.56
C VAL A 260 -39.11 54.98 -15.91
N VAL A 261 -39.37 54.48 -14.70
CA VAL A 261 -40.62 54.73 -13.96
C VAL A 261 -40.87 56.22 -13.77
N ASN A 262 -39.84 57.01 -13.43
CA ASN A 262 -39.95 58.45 -13.29
C ASN A 262 -40.30 59.14 -14.63
N LYS A 263 -39.69 58.69 -15.74
CA LYS A 263 -39.99 59.22 -17.08
C LYS A 263 -41.40 58.85 -17.54
N GLU A 264 -41.85 57.63 -17.26
CA GLU A 264 -43.22 57.15 -17.53
C GLU A 264 -44.24 58.03 -16.79
N ALA A 265 -44.03 58.28 -15.49
CA ALA A 265 -44.90 59.16 -14.70
C ALA A 265 -44.96 60.59 -15.25
N SER A 266 -43.81 61.16 -15.65
CA SER A 266 -43.75 62.48 -16.28
C SER A 266 -44.47 62.51 -17.64
N LEU A 267 -44.38 61.44 -18.42
CA LEU A 267 -45.05 61.31 -19.71
C LEU A 267 -46.57 61.21 -19.53
N ILE A 268 -47.06 60.41 -18.57
CA ILE A 268 -48.47 60.32 -18.22
C ILE A 268 -49.02 61.68 -17.79
N GLN A 269 -48.28 62.44 -16.96
CA GLN A 269 -48.68 63.78 -16.55
C GLN A 269 -48.81 64.72 -17.76
N LYS A 270 -47.81 64.74 -18.65
CA LYS A 270 -47.88 65.55 -19.88
C LYS A 270 -49.06 65.16 -20.76
N GLU A 271 -49.39 63.87 -20.84
CA GLU A 271 -50.55 63.42 -21.60
C GLU A 271 -51.87 63.89 -20.98
N GLN A 272 -51.96 63.94 -19.65
CA GLN A 272 -53.10 64.53 -18.93
C GLN A 272 -53.22 66.03 -19.20
N ASP A 273 -52.12 66.78 -19.10
CA ASP A 273 -52.09 68.23 -19.40
C ASP A 273 -52.54 68.50 -20.85
N ILE A 274 -52.11 67.65 -21.81
CA ILE A 274 -52.55 67.74 -23.22
C ILE A 274 -54.07 67.51 -23.33
N LYS A 275 -54.64 66.55 -22.59
CA LYS A 275 -56.10 66.32 -22.60
C LYS A 275 -56.86 67.52 -22.05
N GLU A 276 -56.37 68.13 -20.97
CA GLU A 276 -56.95 69.34 -20.39
C GLU A 276 -56.85 70.54 -21.34
N LEU A 277 -55.70 70.76 -21.98
CA LEU A 277 -55.54 71.78 -23.01
C LEU A 277 -56.48 71.57 -24.20
N LYS A 278 -56.70 70.32 -24.63
CA LYS A 278 -57.69 70.02 -25.68
C LYS A 278 -59.12 70.39 -25.26
N LEU A 279 -59.51 70.10 -24.02
CA LEU A 279 -60.82 70.49 -23.50
C LEU A 279 -60.99 72.01 -23.45
N THR A 280 -59.98 72.74 -22.96
CA THR A 280 -60.04 74.22 -22.92
C THR A 280 -60.08 74.84 -24.31
N ILE A 281 -59.41 74.26 -25.31
CA ILE A 281 -59.54 74.68 -26.72
C ILE A 281 -60.97 74.49 -27.24
N VAL A 282 -61.62 73.36 -26.93
CA VAL A 282 -63.02 73.10 -27.32
C VAL A 282 -63.95 74.11 -26.65
N GLU A 283 -63.77 74.38 -25.36
CA GLU A 283 -64.54 75.40 -24.63
C GLU A 283 -64.37 76.79 -25.25
N CYS A 284 -63.12 77.22 -25.48
CA CYS A 284 -62.82 78.48 -26.15
C CYS A 284 -63.46 78.57 -27.54
N SER A 285 -63.40 77.49 -28.32
CA SER A 285 -64.02 77.42 -29.66
C SER A 285 -65.54 77.60 -29.56
N SER A 286 -66.18 76.97 -28.58
CA SER A 286 -67.62 77.13 -28.32
C SER A 286 -67.97 78.57 -27.94
N ILE A 287 -67.16 79.23 -27.12
CA ILE A 287 -67.34 80.65 -26.76
C ILE A 287 -67.21 81.52 -28.02
N ILE A 288 -66.21 81.25 -28.86
CA ILE A 288 -66.01 81.98 -30.12
C ILE A 288 -67.22 81.82 -31.04
N GLU A 289 -67.77 80.60 -31.20
CA GLU A 289 -68.97 80.40 -32.02
C GLU A 289 -70.21 81.09 -31.44
N ALA A 290 -70.39 81.07 -30.11
CA ALA A 290 -71.47 81.79 -29.46
C ALA A 290 -71.39 83.30 -29.71
N LEU A 291 -70.20 83.89 -29.52
CA LEU A 291 -69.95 85.30 -29.80
C LEU A 291 -70.15 85.65 -31.28
N ARG A 292 -69.75 84.78 -32.21
CA ARG A 292 -70.03 84.97 -33.65
C ARG A 292 -71.54 84.96 -33.94
N ALA A 293 -72.29 84.06 -33.32
CA ALA A 293 -73.74 84.01 -33.48
C ALA A 293 -74.42 85.28 -32.95
N GLU A 294 -74.00 85.77 -31.78
CA GLU A 294 -74.48 87.05 -31.22
C GLU A 294 -74.14 88.24 -32.11
N LYS A 295 -72.90 88.32 -32.62
CA LYS A 295 -72.49 89.33 -33.60
C LYS A 295 -73.40 89.32 -34.83
N ASN A 296 -73.68 88.14 -35.39
CA ASN A 296 -74.51 88.01 -36.59
C ASN A 296 -75.96 88.45 -36.31
N LYS A 297 -76.56 88.05 -35.18
CA LYS A 297 -77.90 88.53 -34.75
C LYS A 297 -77.94 90.05 -34.60
N LEU A 298 -76.90 90.65 -34.01
CA LEU A 298 -76.81 92.10 -33.88
C LEU A 298 -76.70 92.78 -35.25
N LEU A 299 -75.92 92.20 -36.17
CA LEU A 299 -75.76 92.70 -37.54
C LEU A 299 -77.08 92.64 -38.33
N GLU A 300 -77.83 91.54 -38.21
CA GLU A 300 -79.19 91.41 -38.77
C GLU A 300 -80.15 92.44 -38.19
N SER A 301 -80.12 92.66 -36.86
CA SER A 301 -80.94 93.70 -36.21
C SER A 301 -80.60 95.10 -36.72
N ILE A 302 -79.31 95.41 -36.92
CA ILE A 302 -78.86 96.68 -37.50
C ILE A 302 -79.35 96.82 -38.94
N GLN A 303 -79.24 95.77 -39.77
CA GLN A 303 -79.74 95.78 -41.14
C GLN A 303 -81.26 95.98 -41.21
N HIS A 304 -82.03 95.32 -40.33
CA HIS A 304 -83.47 95.52 -40.23
C HIS A 304 -83.81 96.97 -39.86
N LEU A 305 -83.15 97.53 -38.84
CA LEU A 305 -83.31 98.93 -38.44
C LEU A 305 -82.97 99.88 -39.60
N GLN A 306 -81.89 99.62 -40.34
CA GLN A 306 -81.54 100.39 -41.54
C GLN A 306 -82.65 100.30 -42.61
N GLN A 307 -83.20 99.11 -42.86
CA GLN A 307 -84.29 98.89 -43.81
C GLN A 307 -85.58 99.61 -43.39
N GLU A 308 -85.95 99.58 -42.10
CA GLU A 308 -87.07 100.35 -41.54
C GLU A 308 -86.86 101.86 -41.67
N LEU A 309 -85.65 102.35 -41.42
CA LEU A 309 -85.31 103.76 -41.59
C LEU A 309 -85.48 104.22 -43.05
N ILE A 310 -85.03 103.38 -43.99
CA ILE A 310 -85.21 103.60 -45.44
C ILE A 310 -86.70 103.56 -45.82
N SER A 311 -87.49 102.63 -45.27
CA SER A 311 -88.93 102.49 -45.57
C SER A 311 -89.78 103.66 -45.03
N ASN A 312 -89.33 104.34 -43.97
CA ASN A 312 -90.02 105.48 -43.36
C ASN A 312 -89.65 106.85 -43.97
N GLY A 313 -88.98 106.87 -45.13
CA GLY A 313 -88.73 108.09 -45.92
C GLY A 313 -87.58 108.98 -45.39
N LEU A 314 -86.84 108.53 -44.38
CA LEU A 314 -85.67 109.22 -43.85
C LEU A 314 -84.40 108.69 -44.54
N SER A 315 -84.09 109.23 -45.71
CA SER A 315 -82.77 109.01 -46.32
C SER A 315 -81.71 109.71 -45.47
N PHE A 316 -80.91 108.93 -44.74
CA PHE A 316 -79.63 109.40 -44.24
C PHE A 316 -78.56 108.32 -44.36
N GLN A 317 -77.60 108.57 -45.26
CA GLN A 317 -76.30 107.93 -45.27
C GLN A 317 -75.52 108.35 -44.02
N LEU A 318 -75.37 107.44 -43.05
CA LEU A 318 -74.18 107.40 -42.20
C LEU A 318 -73.98 105.95 -41.74
N LEU A 319 -73.06 105.19 -42.33
CA LEU A 319 -71.60 105.18 -42.17
C LEU A 319 -71.18 104.01 -41.27
N CYS A 320 -70.64 102.96 -41.89
CA CYS A 320 -69.53 102.21 -41.30
C CYS A 320 -68.52 101.98 -42.43
N LYS A 321 -67.66 102.97 -42.63
CA LYS A 321 -66.30 102.70 -43.08
C LYS A 321 -65.64 101.84 -42.00
N PHE A 322 -65.55 100.54 -42.24
CA PHE A 322 -64.44 99.70 -41.77
C PHE A 322 -63.86 99.01 -42.99
N ASN A 323 -63.29 99.82 -43.88
CA ASN A 323 -62.33 99.37 -44.88
C ASN A 323 -61.14 100.32 -44.74
N THR A 324 -60.33 100.06 -43.71
CA THR A 324 -58.94 100.53 -43.63
C THR A 324 -58.09 99.26 -43.62
N PRO A 325 -57.01 99.19 -44.41
CA PRO A 325 -56.36 97.94 -44.78
C PRO A 325 -55.40 97.50 -43.67
N GLU A 326 -55.79 96.52 -42.87
CA GLU A 326 -54.88 95.80 -41.96
C GLU A 326 -54.66 94.36 -42.44
N GLY A 327 -54.32 94.25 -43.73
CA GLY A 327 -53.88 93.00 -44.36
C GLY A 327 -52.37 92.86 -44.51
N MET A 328 -51.57 93.86 -44.10
CA MET A 328 -50.10 93.84 -44.32
C MET A 328 -49.27 93.52 -43.08
N ASN A 329 -49.86 93.48 -41.89
CA ASN A 329 -49.12 93.18 -40.65
C ASN A 329 -49.33 91.74 -40.16
N SER A 330 -50.37 91.04 -40.65
CA SER A 330 -50.66 89.64 -40.26
C SER A 330 -49.73 88.64 -40.96
N LEU A 331 -49.45 88.81 -42.26
CA LEU A 331 -48.47 87.95 -42.95
C LEU A 331 -47.03 88.18 -42.47
N HIS A 332 -46.66 89.40 -42.08
CA HIS A 332 -45.30 89.68 -41.62
C HIS A 332 -45.07 89.16 -40.19
N CYS A 333 -46.00 89.37 -39.26
CA CYS A 333 -45.91 88.76 -37.92
C CYS A 333 -46.08 87.23 -37.93
N GLU A 334 -46.90 86.66 -38.82
CA GLU A 334 -46.98 85.20 -38.98
C GLU A 334 -45.73 84.61 -39.64
N LEU A 335 -45.10 85.31 -40.60
CA LEU A 335 -43.80 84.90 -41.16
C LEU A 335 -42.66 85.03 -40.16
N GLU A 336 -42.65 86.04 -39.29
CA GLU A 336 -41.64 86.20 -38.23
C GLU A 336 -41.80 85.13 -37.15
N LEU A 337 -43.05 84.74 -36.81
CA LEU A 337 -43.34 83.62 -35.91
C LEU A 337 -43.03 82.25 -36.55
N ALA A 338 -43.25 82.09 -37.86
CA ALA A 338 -42.87 80.88 -38.59
C ALA A 338 -41.35 80.75 -38.74
N GLN A 339 -40.63 81.83 -39.06
CA GLN A 339 -39.17 81.85 -39.16
C GLN A 339 -38.47 81.67 -37.81
N THR A 340 -39.02 82.24 -36.73
CA THR A 340 -38.51 81.99 -35.37
C THR A 340 -38.82 80.57 -34.90
N SER A 341 -39.99 80.01 -35.25
CA SER A 341 -40.30 78.61 -34.99
C SER A 341 -39.42 77.65 -35.78
N GLU A 342 -39.03 77.98 -37.01
CA GLU A 342 -38.16 77.16 -37.85
C GLU A 342 -36.70 77.21 -37.36
N LEU A 343 -36.21 78.37 -36.92
CA LEU A 343 -34.89 78.53 -36.29
C LEU A 343 -34.79 77.82 -34.92
N VAL A 344 -35.88 77.82 -34.14
CA VAL A 344 -35.94 77.09 -32.86
C VAL A 344 -36.06 75.57 -33.11
N ARG A 345 -36.76 75.14 -34.17
CA ARG A 345 -36.81 73.73 -34.56
C ARG A 345 -35.46 73.23 -35.06
N THR A 346 -34.74 73.97 -35.91
CA THR A 346 -33.42 73.57 -36.40
C THR A 346 -32.38 73.55 -35.27
N SER A 347 -32.41 74.50 -34.33
CA SER A 347 -31.50 74.47 -33.17
C SER A 347 -31.80 73.36 -32.18
N LEU A 348 -33.07 72.96 -32.02
CA LEU A 348 -33.45 71.81 -31.21
C LEU A 348 -33.07 70.48 -31.90
N ASP A 349 -33.27 70.38 -33.22
CA ASP A 349 -32.88 69.22 -34.01
C ASP A 349 -31.35 69.04 -34.02
N GLU A 350 -30.59 70.13 -34.20
CA GLU A 350 -29.13 70.13 -34.12
C GLU A 350 -28.63 69.76 -32.71
N ALA A 351 -29.31 70.21 -31.64
CA ALA A 351 -28.95 69.83 -30.28
C ALA A 351 -29.25 68.35 -29.99
N LEU A 352 -30.37 67.84 -30.50
CA LEU A 352 -30.77 66.44 -30.36
C LEU A 352 -29.83 65.52 -31.15
N ASP A 353 -29.48 65.88 -32.39
CA ASP A 353 -28.50 65.14 -33.19
C ASP A 353 -27.13 65.11 -32.52
N ARG A 354 -26.73 66.20 -31.85
CA ARG A 354 -25.47 66.26 -31.08
C ARG A 354 -25.49 65.35 -29.86
N GLU A 355 -26.61 65.29 -29.13
CA GLU A 355 -26.78 64.39 -27.98
C GLU A 355 -26.88 62.91 -28.41
N VAL A 356 -27.55 62.63 -29.53
CA VAL A 356 -27.63 61.28 -30.10
C VAL A 356 -26.26 60.81 -30.57
N LEU A 357 -25.44 61.68 -31.19
CA LEU A 357 -24.06 61.35 -31.53
C LEU A 357 -23.22 61.02 -30.28
N LEU A 358 -23.39 61.78 -29.19
CA LEU A 358 -22.68 61.54 -27.92
C LEU A 358 -23.09 60.21 -27.26
N LEU A 359 -24.36 59.82 -27.38
CA LEU A 359 -24.87 58.54 -26.88
C LEU A 359 -24.41 57.34 -27.73
N LEU A 360 -24.37 57.50 -29.06
CA LEU A 360 -23.88 56.47 -30.00
C LEU A 360 -22.36 56.25 -29.89
N GLN A 361 -21.61 57.25 -29.42
CA GLN A 361 -20.16 57.16 -29.26
C GLN A 361 -19.73 56.30 -28.06
N GLY A 362 -20.66 55.93 -27.17
CA GLY A 362 -20.46 54.97 -26.09
C GLY A 362 -19.41 55.37 -25.02
N PRO A 363 -19.37 54.68 -23.87
CA PRO A 363 -18.39 54.95 -22.82
C PRO A 363 -16.95 54.55 -23.20
N GLU A 364 -16.77 53.79 -24.28
CA GLU A 364 -15.48 53.31 -24.77
C GLU A 364 -14.60 54.44 -25.32
N TYR A 365 -15.18 55.43 -26.02
CA TYR A 365 -14.42 56.58 -26.54
C TYR A 365 -13.86 57.50 -25.42
N ALA A 366 -14.63 57.68 -24.35
CA ALA A 366 -14.16 58.40 -23.16
C ALA A 366 -13.06 57.61 -22.41
N GLY A 367 -13.19 56.28 -22.39
CA GLY A 367 -12.19 55.36 -21.85
C GLY A 367 -10.88 55.35 -22.65
N GLU A 368 -10.94 55.41 -23.98
CA GLU A 368 -9.76 55.50 -24.86
C GLU A 368 -9.00 56.82 -24.69
N LYS A 369 -9.72 57.94 -24.57
CA LYS A 369 -9.11 59.26 -24.32
C LYS A 369 -8.46 59.31 -22.93
N PHE A 370 -9.11 58.74 -21.91
CA PHE A 370 -8.55 58.61 -20.57
C PHE A 370 -7.34 57.66 -20.53
N ASN A 371 -7.38 56.54 -21.25
CA ASN A 371 -6.24 55.63 -21.40
C ASN A 371 -5.06 56.26 -22.14
N SER A 372 -5.31 57.07 -23.17
CA SER A 372 -4.25 57.84 -23.84
C SER A 372 -3.65 58.91 -22.92
N ILE A 373 -4.46 59.59 -22.11
CA ILE A 373 -3.95 60.55 -21.10
C ILE A 373 -3.12 59.83 -20.04
N LEU A 374 -3.58 58.68 -19.54
CA LEU A 374 -2.81 57.85 -18.60
C LEU A 374 -1.52 57.29 -19.22
N GLN A 375 -1.55 56.81 -20.47
CA GLN A 375 -0.34 56.35 -21.15
C GLN A 375 0.66 57.49 -21.39
N ASN A 376 0.19 58.71 -21.66
CA ASN A 376 1.05 59.88 -21.80
C ASN A 376 1.68 60.32 -20.46
N LEU A 377 0.95 60.19 -19.36
CA LEU A 377 1.44 60.43 -18.00
C LEU A 377 2.44 59.35 -17.54
N VAL A 378 2.17 58.08 -17.87
CA VAL A 378 3.04 56.93 -17.54
C VAL A 378 4.31 56.91 -18.40
N SER A 379 4.24 57.41 -19.65
CA SER A 379 5.38 57.45 -20.57
C SER A 379 6.25 58.72 -20.44
N GLY A 380 5.97 59.58 -19.46
CA GLY A 380 6.83 60.72 -19.13
C GLY A 380 7.03 61.76 -20.25
N LYS A 381 6.11 61.86 -21.22
CA LYS A 381 6.13 62.94 -22.21
C LYS A 381 5.21 64.07 -21.77
N ALA A 382 5.64 64.77 -20.72
CA ALA A 382 5.25 66.17 -20.56
C ALA A 382 5.70 66.92 -21.83
N HIS A 383 4.74 67.41 -22.61
CA HIS A 383 5.06 68.41 -23.63
C HIS A 383 5.58 69.64 -22.90
N THR A 384 6.89 69.85 -23.04
CA THR A 384 7.50 71.17 -23.08
C THR A 384 6.76 72.00 -24.12
N GLU A 385 6.26 73.17 -23.72
CA GLU A 385 6.03 74.29 -24.62
C GLU A 385 7.30 74.65 -25.40
#